data_AF-A0A6P8J9L3-F1
#
_entry.id   AF-A0A6P8J9L3-F1
#
_cell.length_a   1.000
_cell.length_b   1.000
_cell.length_c   1.000
_cell.angle_alpha   90.00
_cell.angle_beta   90.00
_cell.angle_gamma   90.00
#
_symmetry.space_group_name_H-M   'P 1'
#
loop_
_entity.id
_entity.type
_entity.pdbx_description
1 polymer ?
#
loop_
_entity_poly.entity_id
_entity_poly.type
_entity_poly.pdbx_seq_one_letter_code
_entity_poly.pdbx_strand_id
1 'polypeptide(L)'
;MASKMELEAFTDVFAVKFERLEVARRAKKMLDAHQFYGGILHISYAPERESLEELREKMEQRRHEVAFRIRRNQKDQPQVPKKSRETT
;
A
#
# COMPACT_ATOMS: atom_id res chain seq x y z
N MET A 1 13.41 27.21 -15.51
CA MET A 1 14.70 27.37 -14.81
C MET A 1 14.51 26.79 -13.42
N ALA A 2 15.03 25.59 -13.17
CA ALA A 2 14.94 24.98 -11.84
C ALA A 2 15.93 25.71 -10.93
N SER A 3 15.41 26.38 -9.91
CA SER A 3 16.20 27.01 -8.85
C SER A 3 17.06 25.94 -8.18
N LYS A 4 18.37 26.18 -8.16
CA LYS A 4 19.36 25.34 -7.48
C LYS A 4 19.06 25.39 -5.99
N MET A 5 18.42 24.35 -5.48
CA MET A 5 18.15 24.17 -4.06
C MET A 5 19.44 23.68 -3.42
N GLU A 6 20.11 24.52 -2.63
CA GLU A 6 21.27 24.10 -1.85
C GLU A 6 20.78 23.17 -0.73
N LEU A 7 20.88 21.86 -1.00
CA LEU A 7 20.62 20.81 -0.02
C LEU A 7 21.74 20.82 1.02
N GLU A 8 21.39 20.75 2.30
CA GLU A 8 22.37 20.45 3.37
C GLU A 8 23.18 19.21 3.00
N ALA A 9 24.46 19.19 3.38
CA ALA A 9 25.43 18.21 2.90
C ALA A 9 25.08 16.73 3.16
N PHE A 10 23.98 16.42 3.87
CA PHE A 10 23.61 15.07 4.26
C PHE A 10 22.10 14.82 4.38
N THR A 11 21.31 15.08 3.34
CA THR A 11 20.21 14.15 2.94
C THR A 11 19.55 14.57 1.63
N ASP A 12 19.88 13.89 0.53
CA ASP A 12 19.10 13.96 -0.70
C ASP A 12 17.76 13.24 -0.49
N VAL A 13 16.64 13.95 -0.72
CA VAL A 13 15.31 13.34 -0.70
C VAL A 13 15.06 12.68 -2.04
N PHE A 14 14.99 11.36 -2.06
CA PHE A 14 14.70 10.59 -3.27
C PHE A 14 13.24 10.15 -3.34
N ALA A 15 12.67 10.22 -4.54
CA ALA A 15 11.38 9.62 -4.86
C ALA A 15 11.62 8.29 -5.59
N VAL A 16 11.14 7.18 -5.01
CA VAL A 16 11.23 5.85 -5.59
C VAL A 16 9.83 5.34 -5.94
N LYS A 17 9.64 4.91 -7.18
CA LYS A 17 8.38 4.34 -7.67
C LYS A 17 8.56 2.86 -7.96
N PHE A 18 7.70 2.03 -7.37
CA PHE A 18 7.66 0.59 -7.63
C PHE A 18 6.51 0.26 -8.59
N GLU A 19 6.70 -0.75 -9.43
CA GLU A 19 5.66 -1.28 -10.31
C GLU A 19 4.51 -1.92 -9.50
N ARG A 20 4.86 -2.66 -8.44
CA ARG A 20 3.90 -3.36 -7.58
C ARG A 20 3.77 -2.71 -6.20
N LEU A 21 2.53 -2.39 -5.83
CA LEU A 21 2.21 -1.74 -4.55
C LEU A 21 2.58 -2.60 -3.33
N GLU A 22 2.48 -3.93 -3.43
CA GLU A 22 2.90 -4.86 -2.39
C GLU A 22 4.41 -4.79 -2.11
N VAL A 23 5.21 -4.63 -3.16
CA VAL A 23 6.67 -4.51 -3.06
C VAL A 23 7.02 -3.18 -2.41
N ALA A 24 6.35 -2.08 -2.79
CA ALA A 24 6.52 -0.78 -2.13
C ALA A 24 6.23 -0.85 -0.62
N ARG A 25 5.11 -1.49 -0.22
CA ARG A 25 4.76 -1.67 1.19
C ARG A 25 5.80 -2.48 1.95
N ARG A 26 6.31 -3.57 1.34
CA ARG A 26 7.36 -4.39 1.93
C ARG A 26 8.66 -3.60 2.08
N ALA A 27 9.06 -2.86 1.06
CA ALA A 27 10.26 -2.02 1.07
C ALA A 27 10.19 -0.97 2.19
N LYS A 28 9.09 -0.20 2.26
CA LYS A 28 8.88 0.75 3.37
C LYS A 28 8.95 0.04 4.72
N LYS A 29 8.25 -1.07 4.92
CA LYS A 29 8.25 -1.79 6.21
C LYS A 29 9.65 -2.28 6.61
N MET A 30 10.48 -2.64 5.64
CA MET A 30 11.83 -3.16 5.90
C MET A 30 12.86 -2.05 6.12
N LEU A 31 12.70 -0.91 5.44
CA LEU A 31 13.72 0.14 5.36
C LEU A 31 13.38 1.38 6.19
N ASP A 32 12.12 1.56 6.60
CA ASP A 32 11.74 2.66 7.48
C ASP A 32 12.36 2.48 8.87
N ALA A 33 12.92 3.56 9.41
CA ALA A 33 13.74 3.57 10.62
C ALA A 33 14.96 2.63 10.58
N HIS A 34 15.43 2.23 9.39
CA HIS A 34 16.59 1.37 9.25
C HIS A 34 17.89 2.18 9.30
N GLN A 35 18.91 1.63 9.95
CA GLN A 35 20.22 2.27 10.01
C GLN A 35 20.98 2.04 8.70
N PHE A 36 21.39 3.13 8.04
CA PHE A 36 22.05 3.11 6.74
C PHE A 36 23.17 4.15 6.71
N TYR A 37 24.40 3.71 6.44
CA TYR A 37 25.61 4.54 6.44
C TYR A 37 25.73 5.51 7.64
N GLY A 38 25.37 5.04 8.84
CA GLY A 38 25.46 5.84 10.07
C GLY A 38 24.28 6.79 10.32
N GLY A 39 23.31 6.89 9.41
CA GLY A 39 22.04 7.61 9.60
C GLY A 39 20.84 6.67 9.77
N ILE A 40 19.70 7.21 10.17
CA ILE A 40 18.42 6.50 10.20
C ILE A 40 17.61 6.92 8.98
N LEU A 41 17.19 5.96 8.17
CA LEU A 41 16.33 6.22 7.02
C LEU A 41 14.91 6.56 7.48
N HIS A 42 14.35 7.62 6.89
CA HIS A 42 12.94 7.95 7.03
C HIS A 42 12.23 7.75 5.69
N ILE A 43 11.21 6.90 5.66
CA ILE A 43 10.49 6.59 4.42
C ILE A 43 9.01 6.93 4.59
N SER A 44 8.59 8.00 3.93
CA SER A 44 7.18 8.41 3.84
C SER A 44 6.55 7.94 2.53
N TYR A 45 5.21 7.87 2.51
CA TYR A 45 4.48 7.75 1.24
C TYR A 45 4.20 9.17 0.74
N ALA A 46 4.31 9.38 -0.57
CA ALA A 46 4.08 10.68 -1.20
C ALA A 46 3.03 10.55 -2.34
N PRO A 47 1.76 10.30 -2.02
CA PRO A 47 0.70 10.15 -3.03
C PRO A 47 0.49 11.44 -3.86
N GLU A 48 0.87 12.60 -3.34
CA GLU A 48 0.79 13.90 -4.02
C GLU A 48 1.70 14.00 -5.26
N ARG A 49 2.64 13.06 -5.44
CA ARG A 49 3.54 12.99 -6.60
C ARG A 49 3.04 12.03 -7.69
N GLU A 50 1.90 11.40 -7.50
CA GLU A 50 1.32 10.43 -8.44
C GLU A 50 0.51 11.13 -9.54
N SER A 51 0.43 10.52 -10.72
CA SER A 51 -0.43 11.01 -11.81
C SER A 51 -1.88 10.54 -11.66
N LEU A 52 -2.80 11.19 -12.38
CA LEU A 52 -4.21 10.79 -12.39
C LEU A 52 -4.41 9.39 -12.99
N GLU A 53 -3.61 9.04 -14.00
CA GLU A 53 -3.63 7.72 -14.63
C GLU A 53 -3.22 6.63 -13.63
N GLU A 54 -2.13 6.83 -12.91
CA GLU A 54 -1.64 5.90 -11.89
C GLU A 54 -2.66 5.69 -10.76
N LEU A 55 -3.34 6.76 -10.37
CA LEU A 55 -4.39 6.69 -9.36
C LEU A 55 -5.58 5.85 -9.84
N ARG A 56 -6.01 6.02 -11.10
CA ARG A 56 -7.11 5.25 -11.70
C ARG A 56 -6.79 3.75 -11.70
N GLU A 57 -5.58 3.38 -12.12
CA GLU A 57 -5.13 1.99 -12.13
C GLU A 57 -5.16 1.37 -10.72
N LYS A 58 -4.64 2.08 -9.71
CA LYS A 58 -4.67 1.62 -8.30
C LYS A 58 -6.09 1.45 -7.76
N MET A 59 -6.98 2.38 -8.09
CA MET A 59 -8.39 2.29 -7.70
C MET A 59 -9.07 1.08 -8.33
N GLU A 60 -8.80 0.83 -9.62
CA GLU A 60 -9.34 -0.34 -10.31
C GLU A 60 -8.80 -1.65 -9.74
N GLN A 61 -7.49 -1.75 -9.51
CA GLN A 61 -6.87 -2.90 -8.85
C GLN A 61 -7.51 -3.16 -7.48
N ARG A 62 -7.77 -2.09 -6.69
CA ARG A 62 -8.39 -2.21 -5.38
C ARG A 62 -9.83 -2.73 -5.47
N ARG A 63 -10.62 -2.27 -6.45
CA ARG A 63 -11.99 -2.78 -6.67
C ARG A 63 -11.98 -4.28 -6.95
N HIS A 64 -11.07 -4.75 -7.80
CA HIS A 64 -10.92 -6.17 -8.11
C HIS A 64 -10.51 -6.99 -6.88
N GLU A 65 -9.52 -6.52 -6.12
CA GLU A 65 -9.06 -7.20 -4.90
C GLU A 65 -10.18 -7.32 -3.85
N VAL A 66 -10.95 -6.25 -3.64
CA VAL A 66 -12.07 -6.24 -2.70
C VAL A 66 -13.16 -7.20 -3.15
N ALA A 67 -13.57 -7.16 -4.42
CA ALA A 67 -14.57 -8.08 -4.95
C ALA A 67 -14.14 -9.55 -4.82
N PHE A 68 -12.86 -9.85 -5.10
CA PHE A 68 -12.30 -11.18 -4.91
C PHE A 68 -12.34 -11.63 -3.44
N ARG A 69 -11.92 -10.76 -2.51
CA ARG A 69 -11.93 -11.06 -1.07
C ARG A 69 -13.34 -11.27 -0.53
N ILE A 70 -14.32 -10.46 -0.95
CA ILE A 70 -15.72 -10.64 -0.55
C ILE A 70 -16.22 -12.03 -0.96
N ARG A 71 -15.99 -12.43 -2.22
CA ARG A 71 -16.40 -13.76 -2.72
C ARG A 71 -15.71 -14.90 -1.98
N ARG A 72 -14.42 -14.76 -1.66
CA ARG A 72 -13.67 -15.76 -0.89
C ARG A 72 -14.21 -15.89 0.54
N ASN A 73 -14.41 -14.77 1.23
CA ASN A 73 -14.90 -14.74 2.60
C ASN A 73 -16.32 -15.33 2.72
N GLN A 74 -17.16 -15.22 1.69
CA GLN A 74 -18.48 -15.87 1.65
C GLN A 74 -18.39 -17.40 1.54
N LYS A 75 -17.37 -17.93 0.86
CA LYS A 75 -17.15 -19.39 0.75
C LYS A 75 -16.57 -19.99 2.03
N ASP A 76 -15.75 -19.22 2.73
CA ASP A 76 -15.09 -19.64 3.98
C ASP A 76 -16.00 -19.46 5.22
N GLN A 77 -17.25 -18.99 5.07
CA GLN A 77 -18.21 -18.96 6.18
C GLN A 77 -18.58 -20.39 6.60
N PRO A 78 -18.35 -20.78 7.87
CA PRO A 78 -18.84 -22.05 8.37
C PRO A 78 -20.38 -22.03 8.30
N GLN A 79 -20.96 -23.08 7.69
CA GLN A 79 -22.40 -23.23 7.62
C GLN A 79 -22.95 -23.32 9.04
N VAL A 80 -23.54 -22.24 9.54
CA VAL A 80 -24.25 -22.27 10.81
C VAL A 80 -25.47 -23.16 10.59
N PRO A 81 -25.64 -24.28 11.33
CA PRO A 81 -26.78 -25.16 11.11
C PRO A 81 -28.06 -24.38 11.39
N LYS A 82 -28.90 -24.24 10.36
CA LYS A 82 -30.22 -23.63 10.49
C LYS A 82 -31.05 -24.53 11.40
N LYS A 83 -31.22 -24.16 12.67
CA LYS A 83 -32.22 -24.78 13.54
C LYS A 83 -33.60 -24.50 12.93
N SER A 84 -34.17 -25.51 12.28
CA SER A 84 -35.59 -25.59 11.97
C SER A 84 -36.34 -25.36 13.28
N ARG A 85 -37.06 -24.24 13.40
CA ARG A 85 -37.97 -24.05 14.52
C ARG A 85 -39.11 -25.04 14.33
N GLU A 86 -39.15 -26.06 15.16
CA GLU A 86 -40.27 -26.98 15.29
C GLU A 86 -41.52 -26.16 15.64
N THR A 87 -42.55 -26.33 14.82
CA THR A 87 -43.92 -25.85 15.06
C THR A 87 -44.56 -26.68 16.17
N THR A 88 -45.06 -26.03 17.21
CA THR A 88 -46.10 -26.56 18.11
C THR A 88 -47.08 -25.43 18.38
#